data_AF-A0A842ZU97-F1
#
_entry.id   AF-A0A842ZU97-F1
#
_cell.length_a   1.000
_cell.length_b   1.000
_cell.length_c   1.000
_cell.angle_alpha   90.00
_cell.angle_beta   90.00
_cell.angle_gamma   90.00
#
_symmetry.space_group_name_H-M   'P 1'
#
loop_
_entity.id
_entity.type
_entity.pdbx_description
1 polymer ?
#
loop_
_entity_poly.entity_id
_entity_poly.type
_entity_poly.pdbx_seq_one_letter_code
_entity_poly.pdbx_strand_id
1 'polypeptide(L)'
;MNVFKNGSLRRTKPDPLKVTKALEMAELKRQRAQALFENDFFEESIVSSYTSRFQAARALLFHDGVIEKSHACVVAYLREHYSSALGQDKINWLDTYRLERHESFYGLEKSNVDEHEAEDALEKSKKSF
;
A
#
# COMPACT_ATOMS: atom_id res chain seq x y z
N MET A 1 -13.34 -8.06 -11.98
CA MET A 1 -13.73 -6.84 -12.73
C MET A 1 -12.50 -6.36 -13.49
N ASN A 2 -12.57 -6.17 -14.82
CA ASN A 2 -11.39 -5.79 -15.61
C ASN A 2 -11.10 -4.28 -15.41
N VAL A 3 -10.12 -3.97 -14.56
CA VAL A 3 -9.78 -2.60 -14.11
C VAL A 3 -9.27 -1.69 -15.24
N PHE A 4 -8.78 -2.26 -16.34
CA PHE A 4 -8.43 -1.51 -17.55
C PHE A 4 -9.67 -1.06 -18.33
N LYS A 5 -10.70 -1.91 -18.42
CA LYS A 5 -11.94 -1.60 -19.16
C LYS A 5 -12.75 -0.46 -18.52
N ASN A 6 -12.63 -0.27 -17.21
CA ASN A 6 -13.29 0.83 -16.49
C ASN A 6 -12.44 2.13 -16.47
N GLY A 7 -11.35 2.19 -17.25
CA GLY A 7 -10.49 3.37 -17.36
C GLY A 7 -9.73 3.75 -16.08
N SER A 8 -9.71 2.88 -15.08
CA SER A 8 -9.13 3.14 -13.75
C SER A 8 -7.63 2.77 -13.67
N LEU A 9 -7.15 2.01 -14.65
CA LEU A 9 -5.73 1.84 -14.97
C LEU A 9 -5.46 2.31 -16.39
N ARG A 10 -4.30 2.95 -16.61
CA ARG A 10 -3.87 3.40 -17.93
C ARG A 10 -2.49 2.81 -18.26
N ARG A 11 -2.36 2.26 -19.47
CA ARG A 11 -1.07 1.85 -20.02
C ARG A 11 -0.25 3.07 -20.47
N THR A 12 1.04 3.00 -20.19
CA THR A 12 2.09 3.96 -20.53
C THR A 12 3.38 3.18 -20.85
N LYS A 13 4.50 3.87 -21.01
CA LYS A 13 5.83 3.26 -21.05
C LYS A 13 6.35 3.01 -19.63
N PRO A 14 7.12 1.93 -19.39
CA PRO A 14 7.90 1.75 -18.17
C PRO A 14 8.70 3.00 -17.81
N ASP A 15 8.78 3.33 -16.53
CA ASP A 15 9.39 4.56 -16.03
C ASP A 15 10.35 4.26 -14.85
N PRO A 16 11.63 3.94 -15.12
CA PRO A 16 12.60 3.56 -14.08
C PRO A 16 12.83 4.63 -13.02
N LEU A 17 12.69 5.91 -13.38
CA LEU A 17 12.82 7.00 -12.44
C LEU A 17 11.67 7.00 -11.44
N LYS A 18 10.44 6.76 -11.90
CA LYS A 18 9.29 6.60 -10.98
C LYS A 18 9.37 5.35 -10.14
N VAL A 19 9.90 4.25 -10.67
CA VAL A 19 10.19 3.04 -9.87
C VAL A 19 11.09 3.40 -8.69
N THR A 20 12.23 4.04 -8.97
CA THR A 20 13.20 4.44 -7.94
C THR A 20 12.57 5.36 -6.90
N LYS A 21 11.89 6.42 -7.33
CA LYS A 21 11.22 7.37 -6.43
C LYS A 21 10.11 6.74 -5.59
N ALA A 22 9.39 5.77 -6.15
CA ALA A 22 8.34 5.06 -5.42
C ALA A 22 8.95 4.18 -4.32
N LEU A 23 10.07 3.51 -4.59
CA LEU A 23 10.80 2.71 -3.59
C LEU A 23 11.42 3.59 -2.49
N GLU A 24 12.03 4.72 -2.85
CA GLU A 24 12.52 5.71 -1.87
C GLU A 24 11.40 6.21 -0.95
N MET A 25 10.23 6.52 -1.52
CA MET A 25 9.07 6.94 -0.75
C MET A 25 8.51 5.80 0.10
N ALA A 26 8.54 4.55 -0.38
CA ALA A 26 8.13 3.39 0.40
C ALA A 26 8.99 3.24 1.66
N GLU A 27 10.30 3.39 1.53
CA GLU A 27 11.23 3.31 2.66
C GLU A 27 11.05 4.48 3.65
N LEU A 28 10.92 5.71 3.14
CA LEU A 28 10.63 6.88 3.99
C LEU A 28 9.35 6.69 4.83
N LYS A 29 8.29 6.14 4.21
CA LYS A 29 7.02 5.89 4.91
C LYS A 29 7.11 4.75 5.91
N ARG A 30 7.97 3.75 5.65
CA ARG A 30 8.24 2.67 6.60
C ARG A 30 8.96 3.20 7.84
N GLN A 31 9.98 4.03 7.65
CA GLN A 31 10.70 4.68 8.75
C GLN A 31 9.77 5.58 9.57
N ARG A 32 8.88 6.33 8.89
CA ARG A 32 7.87 7.13 9.56
C ARG A 32 6.88 6.28 10.36
N ALA A 33 6.45 5.15 9.83
CA ALA A 33 5.56 4.23 10.54
C ALA A 33 6.21 3.71 11.83
N GLN A 34 7.47 3.30 11.75
CA GLN A 34 8.25 2.88 12.92
C GLN A 34 8.32 3.99 13.98
N ALA A 35 8.65 5.22 13.59
CA ALA A 35 8.71 6.34 14.53
C ALA A 35 7.35 6.68 15.17
N LEU A 36 6.25 6.55 14.41
CA LEU A 36 4.89 6.77 14.93
C LEU A 36 4.51 5.69 15.95
N PHE A 37 4.81 4.43 15.63
CA PHE A 37 4.60 3.30 16.53
C PHE A 37 5.35 3.48 17.86
N GLU A 38 6.63 3.85 17.81
CA GLU A 38 7.47 4.08 18.99
C GLU A 38 7.01 5.26 19.88
N ASN A 39 6.08 6.09 19.38
CA ASN A 39 5.51 7.22 20.10
C ASN A 39 3.99 7.05 20.32
N ASP A 40 3.49 5.82 20.29
CA ASP A 40 2.10 5.43 20.55
C ASP A 40 1.06 6.04 19.58
N PHE A 41 1.49 6.54 18.42
CA PHE A 41 0.62 6.99 17.33
C PHE A 41 0.23 5.80 16.44
N PHE A 42 -0.51 4.85 17.02
CA PHE A 42 -0.80 3.55 16.41
C PHE A 42 -1.60 3.64 15.11
N GLU A 43 -2.67 4.44 15.10
CA GLU A 43 -3.49 4.63 13.91
C GLU A 43 -2.68 5.24 12.75
N GLU A 44 -1.89 6.28 13.02
CA GLU A 44 -1.02 6.90 12.04
C GLU A 44 0.12 5.96 11.60
N SER A 45 0.59 5.09 12.50
CA SER A 45 1.54 4.02 12.16
C SER A 45 0.95 3.06 11.13
N ILE A 46 -0.30 2.61 11.31
CA ILE A 46 -1.01 1.77 10.33
C ILE A 46 -1.12 2.50 8.98
N VAL A 47 -1.58 3.75 8.99
CA VAL A 47 -1.70 4.57 7.76
C VAL A 47 -0.36 4.74 7.06
N SER A 48 0.73 4.95 7.80
CA SER A 48 2.07 5.09 7.22
C SER A 48 2.61 3.74 6.72
N SER A 49 2.34 2.65 7.42
CA SER A 49 2.67 1.26 7.00
C SER A 49 1.97 0.89 5.70
N TYR A 50 0.67 1.20 5.60
CA TYR A 50 -0.09 1.09 4.36
C TYR A 50 0.54 1.89 3.23
N THR A 51 0.88 3.15 3.49
CA THR A 51 1.42 4.06 2.48
C THR A 51 2.77 3.55 1.95
N SER A 52 3.61 2.98 2.82
CA SER A 52 4.85 2.32 2.44
C SER A 52 4.59 1.19 1.43
N ARG A 53 3.73 0.23 1.78
CA ARG A 53 3.37 -0.89 0.90
C ARG A 53 2.71 -0.44 -0.40
N PHE A 54 1.89 0.61 -0.36
CA PHE A 54 1.25 1.17 -1.53
C PHE A 54 2.26 1.75 -2.52
N GLN A 55 3.29 2.46 -2.04
CA GLN A 55 4.34 2.99 -2.92
C GLN A 55 5.20 1.87 -3.52
N ALA A 56 5.52 0.83 -2.73
CA ALA A 56 6.20 -0.36 -3.24
C ALA A 56 5.36 -1.05 -4.35
N ALA A 57 4.05 -1.20 -4.15
CA ALA A 57 3.15 -1.72 -5.18
C ALA A 57 3.15 -0.86 -6.46
N ARG A 58 3.15 0.48 -6.32
CA ARG A 58 3.23 1.38 -7.47
C ARG A 58 4.54 1.26 -8.23
N ALA A 59 5.64 0.93 -7.56
CA ALA A 59 6.91 0.66 -8.24
C ALA A 59 6.76 -0.49 -9.26
N LEU A 60 6.01 -1.55 -8.93
CA LEU A 60 5.69 -2.64 -9.87
C LEU A 60 4.83 -2.15 -11.05
N LEU A 61 3.82 -1.31 -10.78
CA LEU A 61 3.00 -0.74 -11.85
C LEU A 61 3.84 0.14 -12.79
N PHE A 62 4.73 0.99 -12.25
CA PHE A 62 5.61 1.83 -13.06
C PHE A 62 6.64 1.03 -13.85
N HIS A 63 7.14 -0.06 -13.28
CA HIS A 63 7.97 -1.03 -13.99
C HIS A 63 7.22 -1.61 -15.21
N ASP A 64 5.94 -1.91 -15.06
CA ASP A 64 5.11 -2.48 -16.13
C ASP A 64 4.53 -1.44 -17.10
N GLY A 65 4.83 -0.15 -16.90
CA GLY A 65 4.24 0.92 -17.68
C GLY A 65 2.74 1.06 -17.43
N VAL A 66 2.31 1.01 -16.17
CA VAL A 66 0.92 1.19 -15.73
C VAL A 66 0.83 2.37 -14.77
N ILE A 67 -0.22 3.16 -14.92
CA ILE A 67 -0.56 4.24 -13.99
C ILE A 67 -1.97 3.98 -13.46
N GLU A 68 -2.10 4.03 -12.14
CA GLU A 68 -3.35 3.93 -11.40
C GLU A 68 -4.11 5.26 -11.28
N LYS A 69 -5.43 5.17 -11.17
CA LYS A 69 -6.30 6.30 -10.80
C LYS A 69 -6.94 6.15 -9.41
N SER A 70 -6.82 4.97 -8.79
CA SER A 70 -7.33 4.73 -7.44
C SER A 70 -6.54 3.62 -6.74
N HIS A 71 -6.58 3.63 -5.41
CA HIS A 71 -5.87 2.66 -4.58
C HIS A 71 -6.36 1.22 -4.78
N ALA A 72 -7.68 1.04 -4.96
CA ALA A 72 -8.27 -0.27 -5.22
C ALA A 72 -7.78 -0.89 -6.54
N CYS A 73 -7.44 -0.06 -7.53
CA CYS A 73 -6.92 -0.57 -8.81
C CYS A 73 -5.51 -1.14 -8.72
N VAL A 74 -4.70 -0.63 -7.80
CA VAL A 74 -3.37 -1.20 -7.51
C VAL A 74 -3.53 -2.62 -6.99
N VAL A 75 -4.40 -2.84 -6.01
CA VAL A 75 -4.70 -4.18 -5.47
C VAL A 75 -5.19 -5.12 -6.57
N ALA A 76 -6.17 -4.67 -7.38
CA ALA A 76 -6.69 -5.47 -8.47
C ALA A 76 -5.61 -5.86 -9.49
N TYR A 77 -4.73 -4.93 -9.85
CA TYR A 77 -3.60 -5.18 -10.74
C TYR A 77 -2.64 -6.23 -10.17
N LEU A 78 -2.28 -6.12 -8.89
CA LEU A 78 -1.41 -7.10 -8.24
C LEU A 78 -2.05 -8.49 -8.19
N ARG A 79 -3.36 -8.59 -7.92
CA ARG A 79 -4.08 -9.88 -7.93
C ARG A 79 -4.00 -10.55 -9.31
N GLU A 80 -4.17 -9.77 -10.38
CA GLU A 80 -4.17 -10.26 -11.75
C GLU A 80 -2.77 -10.63 -12.26
N HIS A 81 -1.74 -9.85 -11.91
CA HIS A 81 -0.42 -9.95 -12.54
C HIS A 81 0.70 -10.47 -11.63
N TYR A 82 0.54 -10.38 -10.31
CA TYR A 82 1.60 -10.65 -9.33
C TYR A 82 1.21 -11.64 -8.23
N SER A 83 0.01 -12.22 -8.28
CA SER A 83 -0.46 -13.15 -7.24
C SER A 83 0.44 -14.38 -7.06
N SER A 84 1.01 -14.91 -8.14
CA SER A 84 1.96 -16.03 -8.10
C SER A 84 3.32 -15.65 -7.48
N ALA A 85 3.82 -14.45 -7.77
CA ALA A 85 5.11 -13.99 -7.29
C ALA A 85 5.06 -13.50 -5.82
N LEU A 86 3.99 -12.80 -5.45
CA LEU A 86 3.88 -12.15 -4.15
C LEU A 86 3.16 -13.03 -3.12
N GLY A 87 2.29 -13.93 -3.58
CA GLY A 87 1.33 -14.65 -2.75
C GLY A 87 0.09 -13.81 -2.45
N GLN A 88 -1.06 -14.46 -2.32
CA GLN A 88 -2.33 -13.78 -2.09
C GLN A 88 -2.35 -13.01 -0.75
N ASP A 89 -1.74 -13.56 0.30
CA ASP A 89 -1.75 -12.96 1.64
C ASP A 89 -1.16 -11.55 1.65
N LYS A 90 -0.02 -11.34 0.98
CA LYS A 90 0.61 -10.01 0.90
C LYS A 90 -0.30 -8.99 0.21
N ILE A 91 -1.02 -9.42 -0.82
CA ILE A 91 -1.96 -8.55 -1.55
C ILE A 91 -3.20 -8.29 -0.71
N ASN A 92 -3.68 -9.28 0.04
CA ASN A 92 -4.81 -9.14 0.95
C ASN A 92 -4.48 -8.18 2.09
N TRP A 93 -3.30 -8.25 2.71
CA TRP A 93 -2.88 -7.28 3.72
C TRP A 93 -2.88 -5.84 3.18
N LEU A 94 -2.40 -5.63 1.95
CA LEU A 94 -2.45 -4.31 1.31
C LEU A 94 -3.89 -3.81 1.15
N ASP A 95 -4.84 -4.70 0.83
CA ASP A 95 -6.25 -4.35 0.67
C ASP A 95 -6.94 -4.07 2.01
N THR A 96 -6.63 -4.87 3.04
CA THR A 96 -7.12 -4.66 4.42
C THR A 96 -6.69 -3.28 4.92
N TYR A 97 -5.39 -2.97 4.88
CA TYR A 97 -4.90 -1.67 5.35
C TYR A 97 -5.35 -0.49 4.49
N ARG A 98 -5.74 -0.72 3.22
CA ARG A 98 -6.40 0.31 2.41
C ARG A 98 -7.76 0.70 2.98
N LEU A 99 -8.52 -0.27 3.51
CA LEU A 99 -9.81 -0.03 4.13
C LEU A 99 -9.65 0.63 5.51
N GLU A 100 -8.72 0.14 6.33
CA GLU A 100 -8.41 0.76 7.63
C GLU A 100 -7.94 2.21 7.48
N ARG A 101 -7.07 2.50 6.50
CA ARG A 101 -6.69 3.89 6.18
C ARG A 101 -7.90 4.73 5.76
N HIS A 102 -8.86 4.15 5.05
CA HIS A 102 -10.06 4.89 4.66
C HIS A 102 -10.91 5.21 5.89
N GLU A 103 -11.09 4.25 6.79
CA GLU A 103 -11.80 4.45 8.05
C GLU A 103 -11.10 5.47 8.94
N SER A 104 -9.76 5.40 9.07
CA SER A 104 -8.98 6.37 9.83
C SER A 104 -9.19 7.83 9.39
N PHE A 105 -9.37 8.07 8.08
CA PHE A 105 -9.54 9.43 7.56
C PHE A 105 -10.98 9.93 7.47
N TYR A 106 -11.95 9.02 7.34
CA TYR A 106 -13.34 9.39 7.04
C TYR A 106 -14.34 8.84 8.05
N GLY A 107 -13.90 7.94 8.91
CA GLY A 107 -14.67 7.41 10.02
C GLY A 107 -15.10 8.52 10.96
N LEU A 108 -16.30 8.38 11.50
CA LEU A 108 -16.86 9.32 12.46
C LEU A 108 -16.76 8.79 13.90
N GLU A 109 -16.31 7.54 14.05
CA GLU A 109 -16.11 6.89 15.32
C GLU A 109 -14.64 6.97 15.75
N LYS A 110 -14.41 6.89 17.06
CA LYS A 110 -13.06 6.84 17.59
C LYS A 110 -12.40 5.53 17.14
N SER A 111 -11.19 5.63 16.59
CA SER A 111 -10.37 4.45 16.30
C SER A 111 -10.14 3.63 17.57
N ASN A 112 -10.39 2.32 17.45
CA ASN A 112 -10.15 1.34 18.51
C ASN A 112 -8.86 0.54 18.25
N VAL A 113 -7.99 1.06 17.38
CA VAL A 113 -6.72 0.41 17.02
C VAL A 113 -5.86 0.27 18.26
N ASP A 114 -5.37 -0.94 18.49
CA ASP A 114 -4.41 -1.23 19.56
C ASP A 114 -2.96 -1.32 19.06
N GLU A 115 -2.04 -1.42 20.01
CA GLU A 115 -0.61 -1.58 19.73
C GLU A 115 -0.33 -2.83 18.89
N HIS A 116 -1.05 -3.93 19.11
CA HIS A 116 -0.81 -5.19 18.41
C HIS A 116 -1.18 -5.08 16.92
N GLU A 117 -2.30 -4.43 16.60
CA GLU A 117 -2.70 -4.16 15.22
C GLU A 117 -1.70 -3.24 14.50
N ALA A 118 -1.19 -2.23 15.20
CA ALA A 118 -0.17 -1.33 14.64
C ALA A 118 1.19 -2.02 14.46
N GLU A 119 1.58 -2.90 15.38
CA GLU A 119 2.80 -3.70 15.27
C GLU A 119 2.71 -4.65 14.06
N ASP A 120 1.60 -5.37 13.92
CA ASP A 120 1.36 -6.29 12.80
C ASP A 120 1.39 -5.56 11.45
N ALA A 121 0.76 -4.38 11.33
CA ALA A 121 0.83 -3.55 10.13
C ALA A 121 2.27 -3.11 9.81
N LEU A 122 3.02 -2.72 10.83
CA LEU A 122 4.42 -2.31 10.71
C LEU A 122 5.32 -3.49 10.28
N GLU A 123 5.16 -4.66 10.88
CA GLU A 123 5.87 -5.88 10.46
C GLU A 123 5.57 -6.26 9.01
N LYS A 124 4.30 -6.22 8.63
CA LYS A 124 3.89 -6.50 7.25
C LYS A 124 4.46 -5.45 6.30
N SER A 125 4.61 -4.19 6.69
CA SER A 125 5.28 -3.18 5.85
C SER A 125 6.75 -3.51 5.57
N LYS A 126 7.45 -4.16 6.51
CA LYS A 126 8.84 -4.62 6.33
C LYS A 126 8.93 -5.77 5.32
N LYS A 127 7.88 -6.59 5.21
CA LYS A 127 7.73 -7.68 4.22
C LYS A 127 7.20 -7.15 2.88
N SER A 128 7.80 -6.07 2.37
CA SER A 128 7.43 -5.44 1.09
C SER A 128 7.80 -6.33 -0.11
N PHE A 129 7.20 -6.01 -1.26
CA PHE A 129 7.31 -6.75 -2.52
C PHE A 129 8.70 -6.66 -3.15
#